data_AF-A0A662I4G4-F1
#
_entry.id   AF-A0A662I4G4-F1
#
_cell.length_a   1.000
_cell.length_b   1.000
_cell.length_c   1.000
_cell.angle_alpha   90.00
_cell.angle_beta   90.00
_cell.angle_gamma   90.00
#
_symmetry.space_group_name_H-M   'P 1'
#
loop_
_entity.id
_entity.type
_entity.pdbx_description
1 polymer ?
#
loop_
_entity_poly.entity_id
_entity_poly.type
_entity_poly.pdbx_seq_one_letter_code
_entity_poly.pdbx_strand_id
1 'polypeptide(L)'
;MSGKRQKVIARLTRGKLRFEIIVDAEKAWKYRSGKKIDIYEIVEGDIIYADARKGLKASEEDIRKIFGTTDFYKVAERILKEGELQLTAEQRRELIESKKKQIIEYIARNCVDARTGLPIPPKRIELVLEKVKVGIDPFKPVEVQVTEILKELRKVLPLKMEKVLVGIKIPPQYIGRAQGYILKVGKLIRSEYQSDGTWIVEIEIPAGIQTSLIDKIASLTKGSAEVKIISKTGR
;
A
#
# COMPACT_ATOMS: atom_id res chain seq x y z
N MET A 1 9.37 -4.16 -11.76
CA MET A 1 9.88 -5.19 -10.83
C MET A 1 8.80 -6.22 -10.66
N SER A 2 8.98 -7.42 -11.22
CA SER A 2 8.02 -8.51 -11.08
C SER A 2 8.00 -8.91 -9.61
N GLY A 3 6.90 -8.64 -8.92
CA GLY A 3 6.71 -9.10 -7.54
C GLY A 3 6.92 -10.61 -7.53
N LYS A 4 7.83 -11.10 -6.67
CA LYS A 4 8.11 -12.52 -6.52
C LYS A 4 6.76 -13.20 -6.22
N ARG A 5 6.21 -13.97 -7.17
CA ARG A 5 4.91 -14.67 -7.00
C ARG A 5 5.04 -15.61 -5.81
N GLN A 6 4.54 -15.18 -4.66
CA GLN A 6 4.63 -15.95 -3.43
C GLN A 6 3.41 -16.86 -3.36
N LYS A 7 3.62 -18.13 -3.69
CA LYS A 7 2.59 -19.16 -3.72
C LYS A 7 2.34 -19.68 -2.31
N VAL A 8 1.07 -19.81 -1.96
CA VAL A 8 0.63 -20.27 -0.64
C VAL A 8 -0.54 -21.23 -0.81
N ILE A 9 -0.81 -22.03 0.22
CA ILE A 9 -1.95 -22.94 0.22
C ILE A 9 -3.13 -22.23 0.88
N ALA A 10 -4.26 -22.11 0.19
CA ALA A 10 -5.53 -21.81 0.85
C ALA A 10 -6.18 -23.14 1.25
N ARG A 11 -6.59 -23.26 2.52
CA ARG A 11 -7.15 -24.50 3.09
C ARG A 11 -8.51 -24.22 3.70
N LEU A 12 -9.49 -25.06 3.38
CA LEU A 12 -10.75 -25.16 4.12
C LEU A 12 -10.86 -26.55 4.76
N THR A 13 -11.14 -26.60 6.05
CA THR A 13 -11.35 -27.85 6.80
C THR A 13 -12.83 -27.96 7.17
N ARG A 14 -13.47 -29.08 6.83
CA ARG A 14 -14.87 -29.38 7.20
C ARG A 14 -14.92 -30.79 7.81
N GLY A 15 -15.11 -30.86 9.12
CA GLY A 15 -14.99 -32.12 9.86
C GLY A 15 -13.58 -32.69 9.76
N LYS A 16 -13.44 -33.92 9.26
CA LYS A 16 -12.15 -34.59 9.05
C LYS A 16 -11.54 -34.34 7.67
N LEU A 17 -12.30 -33.72 6.76
CA LEU A 17 -11.88 -33.49 5.38
C LEU A 17 -11.17 -32.14 5.24
N ARG A 18 -10.13 -32.12 4.41
CA ARG A 18 -9.35 -30.93 4.05
C ARG A 18 -9.43 -30.72 2.55
N PHE A 19 -9.58 -29.46 2.15
CA PHE A 19 -9.58 -29.05 0.76
C PHE A 19 -8.61 -27.89 0.61
N GLU A 20 -7.64 -28.07 -0.28
CA GLU A 20 -6.50 -27.20 -0.46
C GLU A 20 -6.37 -26.79 -1.93
N ILE A 21 -6.05 -25.53 -2.16
CA ILE A 21 -5.69 -24.99 -3.48
C ILE A 21 -4.41 -24.16 -3.34
N ILE A 22 -3.60 -24.13 -4.39
CA ILE A 22 -2.40 -23.29 -4.45
C ILE A 22 -2.80 -21.95 -5.08
N VAL A 23 -2.40 -20.85 -4.45
CA VAL A 23 -2.81 -19.51 -4.85
C VAL A 23 -1.67 -18.51 -4.73
N ASP A 24 -1.75 -17.44 -5.51
CA ASP A 24 -0.96 -16.23 -5.28
C ASP A 24 -1.41 -15.54 -3.98
N ALA A 25 -0.50 -15.37 -3.03
CA ALA A 25 -0.82 -14.87 -1.69
C ALA A 25 -1.43 -13.46 -1.70
N GLU A 26 -0.89 -12.56 -2.54
CA GLU A 26 -1.32 -11.16 -2.57
C GLU A 26 -2.71 -11.05 -3.19
N LYS A 27 -2.94 -11.75 -4.32
CA LYS A 27 -4.24 -11.74 -4.98
C LYS A 27 -5.31 -12.47 -4.17
N ALA A 28 -4.98 -13.62 -3.57
CA ALA A 28 -5.88 -14.35 -2.68
C ALA A 28 -6.33 -13.49 -1.51
N TRP A 29 -5.41 -12.72 -0.92
CA TRP A 29 -5.79 -11.80 0.14
C TRP A 29 -6.68 -10.64 -0.33
N LYS A 30 -6.29 -9.97 -1.43
CA LYS A 30 -7.08 -8.86 -1.98
C LYS A 30 -8.51 -9.31 -2.29
N TYR A 31 -8.67 -10.52 -2.82
CA TYR A 31 -9.96 -11.15 -3.07
C TYR A 31 -10.77 -11.32 -1.78
N ARG A 32 -10.15 -11.84 -0.70
CA ARG A 32 -10.80 -11.94 0.62
C ARG A 32 -11.18 -10.60 1.23
N SER A 33 -10.45 -9.53 0.89
CA SER A 33 -10.76 -8.16 1.31
C SER A 33 -11.88 -7.50 0.49
N GLY A 34 -12.56 -8.26 -0.37
CA GLY A 34 -13.68 -7.77 -1.19
C GLY A 34 -13.28 -7.09 -2.49
N LYS A 35 -11.99 -7.12 -2.88
CA LYS A 35 -11.61 -6.65 -4.23
C LYS A 35 -12.10 -7.65 -5.27
N LYS A 36 -12.70 -7.14 -6.35
CA LYS A 36 -13.10 -7.93 -7.52
C LYS A 36 -11.85 -8.32 -8.30
N ILE A 37 -11.35 -9.53 -8.06
CA ILE A 37 -10.25 -10.16 -8.80
C ILE A 37 -10.79 -11.48 -9.34
N ASP A 38 -10.49 -11.79 -10.60
CA ASP A 38 -10.86 -13.07 -11.20
C ASP A 38 -10.16 -14.21 -10.46
N ILE A 39 -10.87 -15.30 -10.19
CA ILE A 39 -10.30 -16.45 -9.50
C ILE A 39 -9.24 -17.17 -10.33
N TYR A 40 -9.36 -17.12 -11.67
CA TYR A 40 -8.36 -17.66 -12.58
C TYR A 40 -7.00 -16.97 -12.41
N GLU A 41 -7.00 -15.70 -12.03
CA GLU A 41 -5.79 -14.95 -11.77
C GLU A 41 -5.14 -15.25 -10.42
N ILE A 42 -5.88 -15.86 -9.50
CA ILE A 42 -5.48 -16.15 -8.11
C ILE A 42 -4.93 -17.55 -7.99
N VAL A 43 -5.63 -18.53 -8.56
CA VAL A 43 -5.32 -19.95 -8.43
C VAL A 43 -4.15 -20.37 -9.32
N GLU A 44 -3.40 -21.33 -8.85
CA GLU A 44 -2.38 -22.01 -9.65
C GLU A 44 -2.86 -23.40 -10.03
N GLY A 45 -3.39 -23.49 -11.25
CA GLY A 45 -3.98 -24.71 -11.79
C GLY A 45 -5.35 -25.02 -11.18
N ASP A 46 -6.05 -25.96 -11.83
CA ASP A 46 -7.44 -26.27 -11.55
C ASP A 46 -7.57 -27.60 -10.78
N ILE A 47 -6.85 -27.73 -9.66
CA ILE A 47 -6.83 -28.95 -8.84
C ILE A 47 -7.17 -28.63 -7.38
N ILE A 48 -8.11 -29.40 -6.81
CA ILE A 48 -8.41 -29.40 -5.37
C ILE A 48 -7.68 -30.57 -4.72
N TYR A 49 -6.84 -30.26 -3.74
CA TYR A 49 -6.03 -31.23 -3.02
C TYR A 49 -6.63 -31.57 -1.66
N ALA A 50 -6.47 -32.81 -1.21
CA ALA A 50 -6.59 -33.18 0.19
C ALA A 50 -5.32 -32.81 0.98
N ASP A 51 -4.16 -32.82 0.31
CA ASP A 51 -2.87 -32.33 0.80
C ASP A 51 -2.01 -31.87 -0.40
N ALA A 52 -1.93 -30.55 -0.60
CA ALA A 52 -1.23 -29.95 -1.74
C ALA A 52 0.29 -30.15 -1.65
N ARG A 53 0.87 -30.25 -0.44
CA ARG A 53 2.31 -30.47 -0.27
C ARG A 53 2.73 -31.87 -0.67
N LYS A 54 1.82 -32.85 -0.53
CA LYS A 54 2.02 -34.23 -0.95
C LYS A 54 1.46 -34.53 -2.35
N GLY A 55 0.83 -33.56 -2.99
CA GLY A 55 0.17 -33.74 -4.29
C GLY A 55 -1.06 -34.65 -4.25
N LEU A 56 -1.66 -34.87 -3.07
CA LEU A 56 -2.83 -35.75 -2.92
C LEU A 56 -4.10 -35.01 -3.31
N LYS A 57 -4.80 -35.50 -4.33
CA LYS A 57 -6.07 -34.92 -4.79
C LYS A 57 -7.23 -35.28 -3.84
N ALA A 58 -8.15 -34.35 -3.66
CA ALA A 58 -9.41 -34.66 -2.98
C ALA A 58 -10.30 -35.51 -3.89
N SER A 59 -11.08 -36.43 -3.32
CA SER A 59 -12.03 -37.25 -4.09
C SER A 59 -13.21 -36.39 -4.56
N GLU A 60 -13.75 -36.68 -5.74
CA GLU A 60 -14.94 -35.96 -6.23
C GLU A 60 -16.16 -36.16 -5.32
N GLU A 61 -16.27 -37.34 -4.69
CA GLU A 61 -17.33 -37.65 -3.73
C GLU A 61 -17.26 -36.71 -2.52
N ASP A 62 -16.08 -36.53 -1.92
CA ASP A 62 -15.87 -35.63 -0.79
C ASP A 62 -16.11 -34.17 -1.18
N ILE A 63 -15.64 -33.76 -2.37
CA ILE A 63 -15.87 -32.41 -2.91
C ILE A 63 -17.37 -32.18 -3.07
N ARG A 64 -18.09 -33.07 -3.74
CA ARG A 64 -19.54 -32.93 -3.97
C ARG A 64 -20.31 -32.93 -2.65
N LYS A 65 -19.92 -33.77 -1.69
CA LYS A 65 -20.54 -33.86 -0.36
C LYS A 65 -20.44 -32.56 0.43
N ILE A 66 -19.31 -31.86 0.35
CA ILE A 66 -19.06 -30.64 1.13
C ILE A 66 -19.47 -29.37 0.38
N PHE A 67 -19.28 -29.34 -0.94
CA PHE A 67 -19.48 -28.15 -1.76
C PHE A 67 -20.80 -28.15 -2.55
N GLY A 68 -21.45 -29.31 -2.70
CA GLY A 68 -22.64 -29.48 -3.55
C GLY A 68 -22.35 -29.43 -5.05
N THR A 69 -21.09 -29.24 -5.44
CA THR A 69 -20.61 -29.11 -6.81
C THR A 69 -19.19 -29.64 -6.91
N THR A 70 -18.79 -30.09 -8.10
CA THR A 70 -17.39 -30.43 -8.42
C THR A 70 -16.73 -29.38 -9.33
N ASP A 71 -17.46 -28.29 -9.65
CA ASP A 71 -16.90 -27.15 -10.38
C ASP A 71 -15.76 -26.50 -9.58
N PHE A 72 -14.55 -26.53 -10.17
CA PHE A 72 -13.33 -26.07 -9.52
C PHE A 72 -13.44 -24.63 -9.04
N TYR A 73 -13.90 -23.71 -9.89
CA TYR A 73 -13.91 -22.27 -9.58
C TYR A 73 -14.88 -21.93 -8.45
N LYS A 74 -16.07 -22.54 -8.42
CA LYS A 74 -17.02 -22.41 -7.30
C LYS A 74 -16.45 -22.95 -5.99
N VAL A 75 -15.76 -24.09 -6.04
CA VAL A 75 -15.13 -24.66 -4.85
C VAL A 75 -13.96 -23.79 -4.38
N ALA A 76 -13.10 -23.35 -5.30
CA ALA A 76 -11.97 -22.47 -5.00
C ALA A 76 -12.43 -21.15 -4.37
N GLU A 77 -13.53 -20.56 -4.86
CA GLU A 77 -14.12 -19.35 -4.29
C GLU A 77 -14.56 -19.57 -2.84
N ARG A 78 -15.20 -20.69 -2.54
CA ARG A 78 -15.56 -21.06 -1.16
C ARG A 78 -14.35 -21.29 -0.29
N ILE A 79 -13.31 -21.99 -0.78
CA ILE A 79 -12.06 -22.19 -0.03
C ILE A 79 -11.39 -20.85 0.28
N LEU A 80 -11.33 -19.92 -0.69
CA LEU A 80 -10.75 -18.60 -0.49
C LEU A 80 -11.53 -17.76 0.53
N LYS A 81 -12.86 -17.76 0.46
CA LYS A 81 -13.72 -16.95 1.35
C LYS A 81 -13.83 -17.52 2.76
N GLU A 82 -14.00 -18.83 2.88
CA GLU A 82 -14.30 -19.51 4.15
C GLU A 82 -13.06 -20.11 4.83
N GLY A 83 -11.98 -20.38 4.08
CA GLY A 83 -10.79 -21.07 4.58
C GLY A 83 -9.73 -20.16 5.19
N GLU A 84 -8.48 -20.62 5.22
CA GLU A 84 -7.31 -19.91 5.73
C GLU A 84 -6.13 -20.00 4.76
N LEU A 85 -5.32 -18.93 4.67
CA LEU A 85 -4.05 -18.94 3.93
C LEU A 85 -2.92 -19.46 4.81
N GLN A 86 -2.33 -20.58 4.42
CA GLN A 86 -1.24 -21.25 5.11
C GLN A 86 0.10 -20.64 4.67
N LEU A 87 0.61 -19.70 5.48
CA LEU A 87 1.94 -19.13 5.32
C LEU A 87 2.98 -19.91 6.12
N THR A 88 4.19 -20.06 5.58
CA THR A 88 5.35 -20.41 6.43
C THR A 88 5.73 -19.22 7.31
N ALA A 89 6.49 -19.49 8.38
CA ALA A 89 6.99 -18.43 9.27
C ALA A 89 7.85 -17.40 8.51
N GLU A 90 8.68 -17.87 7.57
CA GLU A 90 9.51 -17.01 6.72
C GLU A 90 8.66 -16.13 5.80
N GLN A 91 7.69 -16.71 5.09
CA GLN A 91 6.77 -15.95 4.22
C GLN A 91 6.00 -14.88 5.02
N ARG A 92 5.50 -15.24 6.21
CA ARG A 92 4.82 -14.30 7.10
C ARG A 92 5.74 -13.15 7.50
N ARG A 93 6.99 -13.44 7.86
CA ARG A 93 7.99 -12.41 8.23
C ARG A 93 8.28 -11.47 7.06
N GLU A 94 8.51 -11.99 5.87
CA GLU A 94 8.76 -11.18 4.67
C GLU A 94 7.60 -10.23 4.36
N LEU A 95 6.37 -10.73 4.45
CA LEU A 95 5.18 -9.91 4.21
C LEU A 95 5.01 -8.82 5.27
N ILE A 96 5.26 -9.13 6.54
CA ILE A 96 5.21 -8.15 7.64
C ILE A 96 6.26 -7.06 7.43
N GLU A 97 7.51 -7.44 7.11
CA GLU A 97 8.58 -6.47 6.87
C GLU A 97 8.31 -5.58 5.65
N SER A 98 7.79 -6.16 4.56
CA SER A 98 7.37 -5.41 3.39
C SER A 98 6.25 -4.41 3.74
N LYS A 99 5.25 -4.85 4.50
CA LYS A 99 4.15 -3.99 4.95
C LYS A 99 4.63 -2.89 5.92
N LYS A 100 5.55 -3.21 6.83
CA LYS A 100 6.20 -2.27 7.75
C LYS A 100 6.88 -1.14 6.97
N LYS A 101 7.64 -1.46 5.92
CA LYS A 101 8.26 -0.45 5.04
C LYS A 101 7.23 0.46 4.38
N GLN A 102 6.15 -0.11 3.82
CA GLN A 102 5.07 0.68 3.23
C GLN A 102 4.40 1.62 4.25
N ILE A 103 4.19 1.16 5.48
CA ILE A 103 3.63 1.98 6.57
C ILE A 103 4.60 3.12 6.93
N ILE A 104 5.89 2.83 7.07
CA ILE A 104 6.92 3.83 7.36
C ILE A 104 6.93 4.92 6.28
N GLU A 105 6.97 4.52 5.01
CA GLU A 105 6.96 5.44 3.87
C GLU A 105 5.67 6.27 3.84
N TYR A 106 4.52 5.64 4.08
CA TYR A 106 3.24 6.34 4.14
C TYR A 106 3.23 7.40 5.24
N ILE A 107 3.70 7.07 6.45
CA ILE A 107 3.75 8.01 7.57
C ILE A 107 4.74 9.13 7.26
N ALA A 108 5.95 8.82 6.78
CA ALA A 108 6.96 9.82 6.42
C ALA A 108 6.45 10.81 5.36
N ARG A 109 5.66 10.30 4.39
CA ARG A 109 5.07 11.12 3.33
C ARG A 109 3.96 12.03 3.86
N ASN A 110 3.10 11.53 4.73
CA ASN A 110 1.85 12.20 5.11
C ASN A 110 1.88 12.92 6.46
N CYS A 111 2.90 12.68 7.29
CA CYS A 111 2.99 13.23 8.63
C CYS A 111 4.22 14.14 8.80
N VAL A 112 4.09 15.08 9.73
CA VAL A 112 5.16 15.99 10.19
C VAL A 112 5.25 15.96 11.71
N ASP A 113 6.39 16.39 12.26
CA ASP A 113 6.51 16.59 13.71
C ASP A 113 5.54 17.70 14.12
N ALA A 114 4.67 17.43 15.07
CA ALA A 114 3.59 18.34 15.45
C ALA A 114 4.11 19.65 16.06
N ARG A 115 5.35 19.67 16.57
CA ARG A 115 5.97 20.84 17.22
C ARG A 115 6.63 21.76 16.19
N THR A 116 7.34 21.20 15.21
CA THR A 116 8.13 21.97 14.25
C THR A 116 7.46 22.12 12.89
N GLY A 117 6.51 21.24 12.56
CA GLY A 117 5.90 21.16 11.23
C GLY A 117 6.87 20.69 10.15
N LEU A 118 7.98 20.05 10.53
CA LEU A 118 8.98 19.51 9.61
C LEU A 118 8.75 18.01 9.33
N PRO A 119 9.14 17.50 8.15
CA PRO A 119 9.07 16.08 7.82
C PRO A 119 9.84 15.22 8.82
N ILE A 120 9.30 14.04 9.10
CA ILE A 120 9.93 13.08 10.00
C ILE A 120 10.71 12.05 9.16
N PRO A 121 12.02 11.87 9.38
CA PRO A 121 12.80 10.89 8.63
C PRO A 121 12.24 9.45 8.77
N PRO A 122 12.19 8.64 7.70
CA PRO A 122 11.72 7.26 7.74
C PRO A 122 12.40 6.42 8.83
N LYS A 123 13.72 6.58 9.00
CA LYS A 123 14.48 5.86 10.02
C LYS A 123 14.01 6.17 11.45
N ARG A 124 13.58 7.40 11.71
CA ARG A 124 13.03 7.78 13.01
C ARG A 124 11.69 7.11 13.28
N ILE A 125 10.83 7.00 12.26
CA ILE A 125 9.55 6.29 12.37
C ILE A 125 9.78 4.80 12.62
N GLU A 126 10.71 4.18 11.88
CA GLU A 126 11.10 2.77 12.07
C GLU A 126 11.50 2.47 13.52
N LEU A 127 12.42 3.27 14.08
CA LEU A 127 12.89 3.10 15.46
C LEU A 127 11.77 3.25 16.50
N VAL A 128 10.80 4.13 16.25
CA VAL A 128 9.65 4.30 17.17
C VAL A 128 8.68 3.14 17.03
N LEU A 129 8.41 2.65 15.81
CA LEU A 129 7.56 1.47 15.59
C LEU A 129 8.09 0.24 16.35
N GLU A 130 9.41 0.03 16.35
CA GLU A 130 10.06 -1.06 17.08
C GLU A 130 9.89 -0.95 18.59
N LYS A 131 9.91 0.27 19.13
CA LYS A 131 9.71 0.52 20.57
C LYS A 131 8.28 0.27 21.01
N VAL A 132 7.30 0.69 20.22
CA VAL A 132 5.89 0.60 20.58
C VAL A 132 5.30 -0.80 20.32
N LYS A 133 6.03 -1.67 19.60
CA LYS A 133 5.67 -3.08 19.34
C LYS A 133 4.26 -3.25 18.77
N VAL A 134 3.85 -2.35 17.88
CA VAL A 134 2.54 -2.43 17.24
C VAL A 134 2.50 -3.63 16.30
N GLY A 135 1.45 -4.45 16.40
CA GLY A 135 1.22 -5.57 15.50
C GLY A 135 0.92 -5.06 14.08
N ILE A 136 1.65 -5.57 13.09
CA ILE A 136 1.43 -5.26 11.68
C ILE A 136 0.77 -6.47 11.02
N ASP A 137 -0.39 -6.24 10.44
CA ASP A 137 -1.06 -7.20 9.61
C ASP A 137 -0.51 -7.07 8.17
N PRO A 138 0.18 -8.07 7.62
CA PRO A 138 0.80 -7.98 6.30
C PRO A 138 -0.21 -7.74 5.17
N PHE A 139 -1.48 -7.96 5.45
CA PHE A 139 -2.47 -8.05 4.43
C PHE A 139 -3.53 -6.94 4.49
N LYS A 140 -3.81 -6.38 5.67
CA LYS A 140 -4.65 -5.18 5.75
C LYS A 140 -4.03 -4.01 4.94
N PRO A 141 -4.85 -3.19 4.25
CA PRO A 141 -4.37 -1.98 3.59
C PRO A 141 -3.63 -1.05 4.55
N VAL A 142 -2.66 -0.31 4.04
CA VAL A 142 -1.81 0.59 4.85
C VAL A 142 -2.68 1.67 5.50
N GLU A 143 -3.59 2.26 4.74
CA GLU A 143 -4.46 3.36 5.15
C GLU A 143 -5.34 2.98 6.34
N VAL A 144 -5.79 1.72 6.38
CA VAL A 144 -6.62 1.19 7.47
C VAL A 144 -5.79 1.04 8.74
N GLN A 145 -4.60 0.44 8.64
CA GLN A 145 -3.73 0.18 9.79
C GLN A 145 -3.08 1.45 10.35
N VAL A 146 -2.75 2.41 9.48
CA VAL A 146 -2.05 3.64 9.86
C VAL A 146 -2.83 4.39 10.94
N THR A 147 -4.16 4.40 10.90
CA THR A 147 -4.97 5.11 11.90
C THR A 147 -4.72 4.63 13.33
N GLU A 148 -4.63 3.30 13.53
CA GLU A 148 -4.34 2.70 14.84
C GLU A 148 -2.87 2.88 15.21
N ILE A 149 -1.97 2.66 14.25
CA ILE A 149 -0.53 2.83 14.44
C ILE A 149 -0.19 4.27 14.85
N LEU A 150 -0.83 5.28 14.26
CA LEU A 150 -0.60 6.68 14.62
C LEU A 150 -1.01 7.01 16.05
N LYS A 151 -2.08 6.39 16.59
CA LYS A 151 -2.48 6.57 18.00
C LYS A 151 -1.38 6.11 18.94
N GLU A 152 -0.78 4.97 18.63
CA GLU A 152 0.29 4.37 19.41
C GLU A 152 1.61 5.15 19.26
N LEU A 153 1.97 5.54 18.03
CA LEU A 153 3.15 6.37 17.78
C LEU A 153 3.09 7.72 18.49
N ARG A 154 1.91 8.36 18.54
CA ARG A 154 1.73 9.67 19.19
C ARG A 154 2.05 9.69 20.68
N LYS A 155 2.04 8.54 21.35
CA LYS A 155 2.45 8.43 22.77
C LYS A 155 3.94 8.71 22.98
N VAL A 156 4.77 8.54 21.94
CA VAL A 156 6.23 8.63 22.03
C VAL A 156 6.81 9.65 21.04
N LEU A 157 6.14 9.87 19.90
CA LEU A 157 6.56 10.75 18.82
C LEU A 157 5.41 11.72 18.47
N PRO A 158 5.52 13.01 18.79
CA PRO A 158 4.46 13.97 18.49
C PRO A 158 4.41 14.22 16.99
N LEU A 159 3.40 13.65 16.35
CA LEU A 159 3.23 13.69 14.91
C LEU A 159 1.76 13.91 14.55
N LYS A 160 1.52 14.63 13.45
CA LYS A 160 0.18 14.89 12.91
C LYS A 160 0.18 14.71 11.39
N MET A 161 -0.99 14.37 10.85
CA MET A 161 -1.20 14.38 9.41
C MET A 161 -1.48 15.82 8.98
N GLU A 162 -0.76 16.29 7.98
CA GLU A 162 -0.87 17.66 7.52
C GLU A 162 -0.70 17.70 6.01
N LYS A 163 -1.47 18.57 5.37
CA LYS A 163 -1.29 18.95 3.97
C LYS A 163 -0.87 20.41 3.92
N VAL A 164 -0.14 20.76 2.88
CA VAL A 164 0.29 22.14 2.63
C VAL A 164 -0.07 22.56 1.23
N LEU A 165 -0.48 23.82 1.10
CA LEU A 165 -0.68 24.48 -0.17
C LEU A 165 0.64 25.12 -0.59
N VAL A 166 1.16 24.74 -1.75
CA VAL A 166 2.44 25.21 -2.27
C VAL A 166 2.21 25.96 -3.59
N GLY A 167 2.67 27.21 -3.63
CA GLY A 167 2.75 28.01 -4.84
C GLY A 167 4.10 27.82 -5.51
N ILE A 168 4.10 27.58 -6.82
CA ILE A 168 5.29 27.36 -7.63
C ILE A 168 5.21 28.27 -8.85
N LYS A 169 6.28 29.01 -9.11
CA LYS A 169 6.44 29.85 -10.31
C LYS A 169 7.58 29.30 -11.17
N ILE A 170 7.28 28.97 -12.42
CA ILE A 170 8.22 28.29 -13.32
C ILE A 170 8.41 29.11 -14.60
N PRO A 171 9.65 29.47 -14.95
CA PRO A 171 9.97 30.10 -16.22
C PRO A 171 9.61 29.23 -17.44
N PRO A 172 9.21 29.81 -18.59
CA PRO A 172 8.74 29.10 -19.77
C PRO A 172 9.62 27.93 -20.21
N GLN A 173 10.94 28.15 -20.21
CA GLN A 173 11.96 27.21 -20.67
C GLN A 173 12.04 25.90 -19.87
N TYR A 174 11.45 25.84 -18.67
CA TYR A 174 11.47 24.65 -17.80
C TYR A 174 10.11 23.98 -17.60
N ILE A 175 9.02 24.57 -18.11
CA ILE A 175 7.65 24.08 -17.89
C ILE A 175 7.51 22.62 -18.31
N GLY A 176 7.92 22.28 -19.54
CA GLY A 176 7.78 20.91 -20.07
C GLY A 176 8.49 19.84 -19.22
N ARG A 177 9.55 20.21 -18.49
CA ARG A 177 10.30 19.29 -17.61
C ARG A 177 9.68 19.16 -16.21
N ALA A 178 9.06 20.21 -15.72
CA ALA A 178 8.55 20.28 -14.34
C ALA A 178 7.06 19.90 -14.23
N GLN A 179 6.25 20.21 -15.25
CA GLN A 179 4.79 20.09 -15.22
C GLN A 179 4.33 18.65 -14.90
N GLY A 180 4.89 17.64 -15.59
CA GLY A 180 4.50 16.25 -15.36
C GLY A 180 4.79 15.76 -13.93
N TYR A 181 5.87 16.25 -13.31
CA TYR A 181 6.19 15.92 -11.92
C TYR A 181 5.23 16.61 -10.94
N ILE A 182 4.97 17.91 -11.15
CA ILE A 182 4.07 18.72 -10.30
C ILE A 182 2.65 18.18 -10.29
N LEU A 183 2.11 17.82 -11.47
CA LEU A 183 0.76 17.26 -11.55
C LEU A 183 0.63 15.86 -10.97
N LYS A 184 1.75 15.13 -10.83
CA LYS A 184 1.78 13.79 -10.22
C LYS A 184 1.93 13.83 -8.70
N VAL A 185 2.56 14.86 -8.15
CA VAL A 185 2.97 14.89 -6.74
C VAL A 185 1.86 15.34 -5.79
N GLY A 186 0.93 16.16 -6.28
CA GLY A 186 -0.13 16.76 -5.49
C GLY A 186 -1.40 17.03 -6.29
N LYS A 187 -2.44 17.49 -5.59
CA LYS A 187 -3.70 17.91 -6.20
C LYS A 187 -3.55 19.35 -6.72
N LEU A 188 -3.88 19.57 -7.99
CA LEU A 188 -3.91 20.90 -8.58
C LEU A 188 -5.04 21.73 -7.95
N ILE A 189 -4.72 22.93 -7.48
CA ILE A 189 -5.67 23.90 -6.92
C ILE A 189 -5.88 25.06 -7.89
N ARG A 190 -4.78 25.62 -8.41
CA ARG A 190 -4.80 26.74 -9.36
C ARG A 190 -3.67 26.59 -10.38
N SER A 191 -3.89 27.01 -11.62
CA SER A 191 -2.89 26.98 -12.69
C SER A 191 -3.13 28.12 -13.66
N GLU A 192 -2.13 28.98 -13.83
CA GLU A 192 -2.22 30.17 -14.68
C GLU A 192 -0.92 30.41 -15.43
N TYR A 193 -1.05 30.78 -16.71
CA TYR A 193 0.07 31.29 -17.50
C TYR A 193 0.02 32.81 -17.49
N GLN A 194 1.16 33.42 -17.21
CA GLN A 194 1.35 34.88 -17.27
C GLN A 194 1.63 35.30 -18.71
N SER A 195 1.55 36.62 -18.97
CA SER A 195 1.77 37.20 -20.31
C SER A 195 3.20 36.99 -20.84
N ASP A 196 4.18 36.81 -19.96
CA ASP A 196 5.57 36.48 -20.28
C ASP A 196 5.80 34.96 -20.49
N GLY A 197 4.73 34.16 -20.43
CA GLY A 197 4.77 32.70 -20.54
C GLY A 197 5.14 31.98 -19.23
N THR A 198 5.42 32.70 -18.14
CA THR A 198 5.68 32.10 -16.84
C THR A 198 4.45 31.33 -16.36
N TRP A 199 4.65 30.12 -15.86
CA TRP A 199 3.57 29.31 -15.31
C TRP A 199 3.56 29.37 -13.78
N ILE A 200 2.43 29.82 -13.23
CA ILE A 200 2.15 29.87 -11.80
C ILE A 200 1.16 28.77 -11.47
N VAL A 201 1.50 27.94 -10.49
CA VAL A 201 0.68 26.79 -10.09
C VAL A 201 0.62 26.67 -8.58
N GLU A 202 -0.56 26.38 -8.07
CA GLU A 202 -0.80 26.04 -6.66
C GLU A 202 -1.23 24.59 -6.55
N ILE A 203 -0.53 23.83 -5.71
CA ILE A 203 -0.82 22.42 -5.46
C ILE A 203 -0.98 22.14 -3.97
N GLU A 204 -1.94 21.28 -3.63
CA GLU A 204 -2.05 20.69 -2.30
C GLU A 204 -1.23 19.39 -2.27
N ILE A 205 -0.24 19.32 -1.37
CA ILE A 205 0.59 18.13 -1.16
C ILE A 205 0.59 17.69 0.30
N PRO A 206 0.91 16.41 0.59
CA PRO A 206 1.25 15.98 1.93
C PRO A 206 2.47 16.76 2.48
N ALA A 207 2.39 17.22 3.72
CA ALA A 207 3.44 18.07 4.32
C ALA A 207 4.81 17.37 4.43
N GLY A 208 4.83 16.04 4.56
CA GLY A 208 6.05 15.25 4.68
C GLY A 208 6.94 15.25 3.43
N ILE A 209 6.41 15.64 2.26
CA ILE A 209 7.19 15.69 1.01
C ILE A 209 7.58 17.10 0.57
N GLN A 210 7.30 18.13 1.38
CA GLN A 210 7.57 19.52 1.02
C GLN A 210 9.04 19.75 0.63
N THR A 211 9.99 19.19 1.39
CA THR A 211 11.43 19.33 1.11
C THR A 211 11.81 18.65 -0.19
N SER A 212 11.34 17.41 -0.42
CA SER A 212 11.61 16.68 -1.64
C SER A 212 11.03 17.36 -2.89
N LEU A 213 9.85 18.00 -2.77
CA LEU A 213 9.26 18.80 -3.83
C LEU A 213 10.15 19.99 -4.19
N ILE A 214 10.60 20.75 -3.19
CA ILE A 214 11.48 21.92 -3.36
C ILE A 214 12.77 21.51 -4.07
N ASP A 215 13.46 20.48 -3.56
CA ASP A 215 14.73 20.00 -4.11
C ASP A 215 14.57 19.52 -5.55
N LYS A 216 13.47 18.82 -5.84
CA LYS A 216 13.21 18.29 -7.19
C LYS A 216 12.89 19.41 -8.18
N ILE A 217 12.10 20.41 -7.79
CA ILE A 217 11.80 21.57 -8.62
C ILE A 217 13.08 22.38 -8.88
N ALA A 218 13.90 22.63 -7.85
CA ALA A 218 15.17 23.32 -8.00
C ALA A 218 16.08 22.59 -8.99
N SER A 219 16.19 21.26 -8.89
CA SER A 219 16.95 20.43 -9.84
C SER A 219 16.43 20.53 -11.28
N LEU A 220 15.11 20.43 -11.48
CA LEU A 220 14.50 20.46 -12.83
C LEU A 220 14.61 21.83 -13.52
N THR A 221 14.69 22.89 -12.72
CA THR A 221 14.67 24.29 -13.19
C THR A 221 16.04 24.98 -13.04
N LYS A 222 17.08 24.23 -12.65
CA LYS A 222 18.42 24.76 -12.34
C LYS A 222 18.38 25.92 -11.34
N GLY A 223 17.48 25.85 -10.36
CA GLY A 223 17.25 26.87 -9.34
C GLY A 223 16.46 28.09 -9.80
N SER A 224 15.94 28.11 -11.03
CA SER A 224 15.25 29.28 -11.59
C SER A 224 13.77 29.40 -11.20
N ALA A 225 13.18 28.36 -10.61
CA ALA A 225 11.80 28.42 -10.12
C ALA A 225 11.72 28.92 -8.68
N GLU A 226 10.64 29.65 -8.39
CA GLU A 226 10.31 30.08 -7.03
C GLU A 226 9.28 29.13 -6.43
N VAL A 227 9.50 28.69 -5.19
CA VAL A 227 8.57 27.84 -4.43
C VAL A 227 8.24 28.51 -3.10
N LYS A 228 6.95 28.68 -2.81
CA LYS A 228 6.46 29.28 -1.56
C LYS A 228 5.39 28.40 -0.92
N ILE A 229 5.49 28.21 0.39
CA ILE A 229 4.43 27.57 1.18
C ILE A 229 3.38 28.65 1.47
N ILE A 230 2.17 28.47 0.95
CA ILE A 230 1.08 29.44 1.06
C ILE A 230 0.35 29.25 2.38
N SER A 231 -0.03 28.01 2.72
CA SER A 231 -0.74 27.70 3.96
C SER A 231 -0.57 26.23 4.35
N LYS A 232 -0.86 25.93 5.62
CA LYS A 232 -0.84 24.57 6.18
C LYS A 232 -2.26 24.21 6.65
N THR A 233 -2.74 23.03 6.30
CA THR A 233 -4.07 22.53 6.69
C THR A 233 -3.91 21.13 7.28
N GLY A 234 -4.16 20.99 8.59
CA GLY A 234 -4.02 19.73 9.33
C GLY A 234 -5.36 19.16 9.81
N ARG A 235 -5.40 17.84 10.05
CA ARG A 235 -6.45 17.13 10.79
C ARG A 235 -5.85 16.28 11.90
#